data_AF-A0A944ADU4-F1
#
_entry.id   AF-A0A944ADU4-F1
#
_cell.length_a   1.000
_cell.length_b   1.000
_cell.length_c   1.000
_cell.angle_alpha   90.00
_cell.angle_beta   90.00
_cell.angle_gamma   90.00
#
_symmetry.space_group_name_H-M   'P 1'
#
loop_
_entity.id
_entity.type
_entity.pdbx_description
1 polymer ?
#
loop_
_entity_poly.entity_id
_entity_poly.type
_entity_poly.pdbx_seq_one_letter_code
_entity_poly.pdbx_strand_id
1 'polypeptide(L)'
;MKVFLITLGIVALAVFGLCFNIIFRKNGEFPEYEVSSNKEMRKLGIKCMREQDDAIFGASDSPRHTGCEGNDDDACKGCALYKA
;
A
#
# COMPACT_ATOMS: atom_id res chain seq x y z
N MET A 1 -45.08 16.79 14.00
CA MET A 1 -44.01 16.97 15.00
C MET A 1 -43.52 15.67 15.64
N LYS A 2 -44.43 14.76 16.08
CA LYS A 2 -44.07 13.52 16.78
C LYS A 2 -43.21 12.54 15.95
N VAL A 3 -43.56 12.39 14.67
CA VAL A 3 -42.80 11.58 13.71
C VAL A 3 -41.40 12.12 13.46
N PHE A 4 -41.25 13.44 13.42
CA PHE A 4 -39.96 14.10 13.18
C PHE A 4 -38.95 13.86 14.31
N LEU A 5 -39.43 13.89 15.57
CA LEU A 5 -38.59 13.59 16.72
C LEU A 5 -38.16 12.12 16.76
N ILE A 6 -39.04 11.20 16.36
CA ILE A 6 -38.73 9.77 16.27
C ILE A 6 -37.69 9.51 15.17
N THR A 7 -37.88 10.11 13.99
CA THR A 7 -36.92 9.96 12.89
C THR A 7 -35.55 10.56 13.23
N LEU A 8 -35.53 11.71 13.92
CA LEU A 8 -34.28 12.34 14.37
C LEU A 8 -33.51 11.44 15.34
N GLY A 9 -34.23 10.79 16.27
CA GLY A 9 -33.64 9.83 17.20
C GLY A 9 -33.02 8.61 16.51
N ILE A 10 -33.71 8.04 15.51
CA ILE A 10 -33.20 6.87 14.76
C ILE A 10 -31.96 7.23 13.93
N VAL A 11 -31.97 8.39 13.25
CA VAL A 11 -30.82 8.86 12.46
C VAL A 11 -29.62 9.13 13.37
N ALA A 12 -29.83 9.76 14.53
CA ALA A 12 -28.77 9.98 15.50
C ALA A 12 -28.14 8.66 15.96
N LEU A 13 -28.96 7.65 16.28
CA LEU A 13 -28.48 6.32 16.69
C LEU A 13 -27.69 5.61 15.57
N ALA A 14 -28.14 5.73 14.32
CA ALA A 14 -27.45 5.15 13.16
C ALA A 14 -26.07 5.78 12.92
N VAL A 15 -25.98 7.12 12.98
CA VAL A 15 -24.70 7.85 12.86
C VAL A 15 -23.79 7.51 14.03
N PHE A 16 -24.34 7.43 15.25
CA PHE A 16 -23.56 7.05 16.43
C PHE A 16 -22.99 5.64 16.30
N GLY A 17 -23.77 4.67 15.80
CA GLY A 17 -23.33 3.30 15.56
C GLY A 17 -22.23 3.19 14.49
N LEU A 18 -22.34 3.98 13.41
CA LEU A 18 -21.31 4.05 12.38
C LEU A 18 -20.00 4.64 12.92
N CYS A 19 -20.09 5.70 13.73
CA CYS A 19 -18.93 6.35 14.34
C CYS A 19 -18.34 5.55 15.51
N PHE A 20 -19.12 4.72 16.20
CA PHE A 20 -18.66 3.94 17.34
C PHE A 20 -17.52 3.00 16.94
N ASN A 21 -17.59 2.40 15.75
CA ASN A 21 -16.51 1.53 15.25
C ASN A 21 -15.19 2.29 15.01
N ILE A 22 -15.27 3.57 14.68
CA ILE A 22 -14.10 4.43 14.43
C ILE A 22 -13.51 4.94 15.75
N ILE A 23 -14.36 5.30 16.72
CA ILE A 23 -13.93 5.85 18.01
C ILE A 23 -13.48 4.75 18.99
N PHE A 24 -14.13 3.58 18.98
CA PHE A 24 -13.84 2.48 19.92
C PHE A 24 -12.76 1.51 19.42
N ARG A 25 -12.35 1.57 18.14
CA ARG A 25 -11.17 0.83 17.66
C ARG A 25 -9.92 1.48 18.28
N LYS A 26 -9.19 0.66 19.04
CA LYS A 26 -8.05 1.01 19.94
C LYS A 26 -6.96 1.92 19.37
N ASN A 27 -6.89 2.12 18.06
CA ASN A 27 -5.98 3.07 17.42
C ASN A 27 -6.81 3.79 16.35
N GLY A 28 -7.40 4.95 16.68
CA GLY A 28 -8.25 5.76 15.79
C GLY A 28 -7.56 6.32 14.54
N GLU A 29 -6.45 5.71 14.14
CA GLU A 29 -5.79 5.92 12.86
C GLU A 29 -6.48 5.05 11.83
N PHE A 30 -6.85 5.68 10.71
CA PHE A 30 -7.21 4.92 9.53
C PHE A 30 -6.03 4.01 9.18
N PRO A 31 -6.25 2.70 8.92
CA PRO A 31 -5.18 1.81 8.55
C PRO A 31 -4.46 2.42 7.36
N GLU A 32 -3.13 2.59 7.47
CA GLU A 32 -2.34 3.14 6.38
C GLU A 32 -2.51 2.25 5.15
N TYR A 33 -3.18 2.76 4.12
CA TYR A 33 -3.39 2.06 2.85
C TYR A 33 -2.25 2.28 1.88
N GLU A 34 -1.34 3.19 2.21
CA GLU A 34 -0.12 3.40 1.43
C GLU A 34 0.84 2.24 1.63
N VAL A 35 1.14 1.52 0.54
CA VAL A 35 2.00 0.33 0.54
C VAL A 35 3.41 0.63 1.07
N SER A 36 3.94 1.83 0.87
CA SER A 36 5.28 2.23 1.31
C SER A 36 5.37 2.46 2.82
N SER A 37 4.34 3.08 3.42
CA SER A 37 4.33 3.43 4.85
C SER A 37 3.78 2.29 5.74
N ASN A 38 2.90 1.45 5.19
CA ASN A 38 2.25 0.40 5.96
C ASN A 38 3.19 -0.77 6.31
N LYS A 39 3.56 -0.83 7.59
CA LYS A 39 4.40 -1.90 8.17
C LYS A 39 3.77 -3.29 8.08
N GLU A 40 2.44 -3.39 8.13
CA GLU A 40 1.74 -4.67 8.04
C GLU A 40 1.78 -5.22 6.60
N MET A 41 1.67 -4.36 5.59
CA MET A 41 1.83 -4.75 4.18
C MET A 41 3.26 -5.18 3.86
N ARG A 42 4.25 -4.51 4.46
CA ARG A 42 5.67 -4.93 4.35
C ARG A 42 5.94 -6.30 4.96
N LYS A 43 5.30 -6.66 6.08
CA LYS A 43 5.39 -8.02 6.68
C LYS A 43 4.82 -9.10 5.76
N LEU A 44 3.79 -8.76 4.98
CA LEU A 44 3.18 -9.64 3.98
C LEU A 44 4.01 -9.75 2.69
N GLY A 45 5.14 -9.03 2.59
CA GLY A 45 6.02 -9.03 1.42
C GLY A 45 5.58 -8.10 0.29
N ILE A 46 4.51 -7.32 0.50
CA ILE A 46 4.03 -6.35 -0.48
C ILE A 46 4.89 -5.07 -0.33
N LYS A 47 5.68 -4.75 -1.36
CA LYS A 47 6.53 -3.55 -1.42
C LYS A 47 6.13 -2.68 -2.61
N CYS A 48 6.34 -1.37 -2.49
CA CYS A 48 6.14 -0.46 -3.62
C CYS A 48 7.11 -0.79 -4.76
N MET A 49 6.65 -0.67 -6.01
CA MET A 49 7.48 -0.91 -7.19
C MET A 49 8.79 -0.10 -7.15
N ARG A 50 8.71 1.19 -6.77
CA ARG A 50 9.89 2.05 -6.63
C ARG A 50 10.91 1.53 -5.62
N GLU A 51 10.46 0.98 -4.49
CA GLU A 51 11.37 0.40 -3.49
C GLU A 51 12.03 -0.89 -3.99
N GLN A 52 11.33 -1.65 -4.85
CA GLN A 52 11.88 -2.82 -5.50
C GLN A 52 12.90 -2.41 -6.56
N ASP A 53 12.58 -1.41 -7.38
CA ASP A 53 13.49 -0.83 -8.38
C ASP A 53 14.75 -0.27 -7.70
N ASP A 54 14.61 0.53 -6.64
CA ASP A 54 15.75 1.06 -5.90
C ASP A 54 16.59 -0.05 -5.26
N ALA A 55 16.00 -1.17 -4.82
CA ALA A 55 16.74 -2.32 -4.32
C ALA A 55 17.48 -3.06 -5.44
N ILE A 56 16.87 -3.16 -6.62
CA ILE A 56 17.45 -3.81 -7.80
C ILE A 56 18.56 -2.94 -8.38
N PHE A 57 18.38 -1.62 -8.51
CA PHE A 57 19.28 -0.72 -9.22
C PHE A 57 20.21 0.09 -8.30
N GLY A 58 19.86 0.25 -7.02
CA GLY A 58 20.63 1.02 -6.03
C GLY A 58 21.66 0.21 -5.24
N ALA A 59 21.56 -1.13 -5.24
CA ALA A 59 22.57 -2.00 -4.63
C ALA A 59 23.93 -1.85 -5.35
N SER A 60 25.02 -1.78 -4.59
CA SER A 60 26.37 -1.59 -5.13
C SER A 60 26.87 -2.70 -6.05
N ASP A 61 26.20 -3.84 -5.94
CA ASP A 61 26.54 -5.11 -6.55
C ASP A 61 25.49 -5.49 -7.63
N SER A 62 24.48 -4.64 -7.81
CA SER A 62 23.67 -4.64 -9.02
C SER A 62 24.58 -4.36 -10.21
N PRO A 63 24.34 -4.97 -11.39
CA PRO A 63 25.02 -4.57 -12.61
C PRO A 63 24.67 -3.11 -12.88
N ARG A 64 25.44 -2.20 -12.28
CA ARG A 64 25.40 -0.76 -12.50
C ARG A 64 25.83 -0.54 -13.93
N HIS A 65 24.87 -0.71 -14.83
CA HIS A 65 24.90 -0.20 -16.18
C HIS A 65 26.28 -0.29 -16.85
N THR A 66 26.89 -1.47 -16.87
CA THR A 66 27.86 -1.78 -17.92
C THR A 66 27.05 -2.28 -19.11
N GLY A 67 26.46 -1.32 -19.83
CA GLY A 67 25.88 -1.48 -21.16
C GLY A 67 24.74 -2.47 -21.28
N CYS A 68 23.51 -1.99 -21.47
CA CYS A 68 22.53 -2.76 -22.23
C CYS A 68 23.00 -2.78 -23.70
N GLU A 69 24.04 -3.56 -23.98
CA GLU A 69 24.57 -3.78 -25.33
C GLU A 69 24.15 -5.16 -25.79
N GLY A 70 23.20 -5.20 -26.73
CA GLY A 70 22.61 -6.44 -27.26
C GLY A 70 21.16 -6.24 -27.69
N ASN A 71 20.63 -7.22 -28.42
CA ASN A 71 19.22 -7.24 -28.82
C ASN A 71 18.31 -7.46 -27.59
N ASP A 72 17.02 -7.12 -27.73
CA ASP A 72 16.06 -6.91 -26.63
C ASP A 72 16.04 -8.00 -25.53
N ASP A 73 16.32 -9.26 -25.86
CA ASP A 73 16.33 -10.39 -24.91
C ASP A 73 17.62 -10.50 -24.08
N ASP A 74 18.79 -10.17 -24.63
CA ASP A 74 20.07 -10.24 -23.93
C ASP A 74 20.27 -9.06 -22.98
N ALA A 75 19.75 -7.89 -23.35
CA ALA A 75 19.70 -6.72 -22.47
C ALA A 75 18.84 -7.00 -21.22
N CYS A 76 17.72 -7.71 -21.38
CA CYS A 76 16.85 -8.07 -20.26
C CYS A 76 17.49 -9.10 -19.30
N LYS A 77 18.36 -10.01 -19.81
CA LYS A 77 19.16 -10.94 -18.98
C LYS A 77 20.22 -10.19 -18.18
N GLY A 78 20.91 -9.23 -18.82
CA GLY A 78 21.95 -8.41 -18.19
C GLY A 78 21.43 -7.53 -17.05
N CYS A 79 20.16 -7.10 -17.13
CA CYS A 79 19.49 -6.32 -16.09
C CYS A 79 18.85 -7.18 -14.97
N ALA A 80 18.99 -8.50 -15.00
CA ALA A 80 18.39 -9.43 -14.02
C ALA A 80 16.86 -9.29 -13.81
N LEU A 81 16.16 -8.66 -14.76
CA LEU A 81 14.71 -8.45 -14.71
C LEU A 81 13.91 -9.74 -14.94
N TYR A 82 14.57 -10.77 -15.47
CA TYR A 82 14.02 -12.11 -15.56
C TYR A 82 15.15 -13.14 -15.41
N LYS A 83 14.86 -14.25 -14.75
CA LYS A 83 15.75 -15.41 -14.66
C LYS A 83 15.20 -16.50 -15.58
N ALA A 84 15.99 -16.92 -16.56
CA ALA A 84 15.67 -18.08 -17.39
C ALA A 84 15.68 -19.38 -16.55
#